data_AF-A0A1G1CNZ2-F1
#
_entry.id   AF-A0A1G1CNZ2-F1
#
_cell.length_a   1.000
_cell.length_b   1.000
_cell.length_c   1.000
_cell.angle_alpha   90.00
_cell.angle_beta   90.00
_cell.angle_gamma   90.00
#
_symmetry.space_group_name_H-M   'P 1'
#
loop_
_entity.id
_entity.type
_entity.pdbx_description
1 polymer ?
#
loop_
_entity_poly.entity_id
_entity_poly.type
_entity_poly.pdbx_seq_one_letter_code
_entity_poly.pdbx_strand_id
1 'polypeptide(L)'
;MRKCDQYQVKLIDFLKKELSQEEEKDLAGHLSECPTCQFELKKMENLLEALKEEQNVELSPTFWSSFPAQVRERIESQKKRAKGFKPSWVLVPMATAAAIFMAVSLFKVDQQNLAKRMSGPEGTIVWLGGATNLSEFAAEAEEAVKDLDQAVEKEYWQNEDLSILLAELSDEEFNSLEEKVKNLKF
;
A
#
# COMPACT_ATOMS: atom_id res chain seq x y z
N MET A 1 -1.00 30.79 33.20
CA MET A 1 -1.29 30.16 31.90
C MET A 1 -0.05 29.47 31.32
N ARG A 2 1.07 30.13 31.00
CA ARG A 2 2.28 29.46 30.42
C ARG A 2 2.91 28.31 31.23
N LYS A 3 2.60 28.19 32.52
CA LYS A 3 3.07 27.06 33.36
C LYS A 3 2.18 25.83 33.22
N CYS A 4 0.89 26.01 32.89
CA CYS A 4 -0.07 24.91 32.83
C CYS A 4 0.29 23.93 31.73
N ASP A 5 0.72 24.43 30.56
CA ASP A 5 1.14 23.60 29.41
C ASP A 5 2.22 22.57 29.81
N GLN A 6 3.15 22.93 30.71
CA GLN A 6 4.21 22.04 31.17
C GLN A 6 3.69 20.92 32.09
N TYR A 7 2.66 21.20 32.88
CA TYR A 7 2.05 20.23 33.78
C TYR A 7 1.01 19.37 33.06
N GLN A 8 0.32 19.91 32.05
CA GLN A 8 -0.65 19.20 31.22
C GLN A 8 -0.04 17.99 30.51
N VAL A 9 1.17 18.15 29.95
CA VAL A 9 1.89 17.04 29.30
C VAL A 9 2.19 15.92 30.28
N LYS A 10 2.46 16.25 31.55
CA LYS A 10 2.76 15.28 32.62
C LYS A 10 1.52 14.59 33.21
N LEU A 11 0.30 15.04 32.89
CA LEU A 11 -0.92 14.42 33.42
C LEU A 11 -1.10 12.98 32.95
N ILE A 12 -0.71 12.67 31.71
CA ILE A 12 -0.80 11.30 31.17
C ILE A 12 0.18 10.38 31.91
N ASP A 13 1.41 10.83 32.12
CA ASP A 13 2.44 10.08 32.84
C ASP A 13 2.05 9.87 34.31
N PHE A 14 1.38 10.86 34.91
CA PHE A 14 0.80 10.75 36.25
C PHE A 14 -0.28 9.66 36.31
N LEU A 15 -1.21 9.63 35.35
CA LEU A 15 -2.27 8.61 35.28
C LEU A 15 -1.70 7.19 35.08
N LYS A 16 -0.59 7.08 34.35
CA LYS A 16 0.13 5.81 34.14
C LYS A 16 1.06 5.42 35.30
N LYS A 17 1.25 6.30 36.29
CA LYS A 17 2.22 6.14 37.39
C LYS A 17 3.67 6.00 36.91
N GLU A 18 4.02 6.74 35.86
CA GLU A 18 5.36 6.75 35.24
C GLU A 18 6.21 7.95 35.68
N LEU A 19 5.65 8.89 36.45
CA LEU A 19 6.40 10.01 37.02
C LEU A 19 7.30 9.59 38.17
N SER A 20 8.43 10.28 38.32
CA SER A 20 9.28 10.15 39.52
C SER A 20 8.62 10.79 40.74
N GLN A 21 9.06 10.41 41.95
CA GLN A 21 8.51 10.96 43.20
C GLN A 21 8.67 12.48 43.33
N GLU A 22 9.70 13.07 42.72
CA GLU A 22 9.91 14.52 42.73
C GLU A 22 8.93 15.22 41.80
N GLU A 23 8.70 14.67 40.61
CA GLU A 23 7.75 15.21 39.63
C GLU A 23 6.31 15.07 40.08
N GLU A 24 5.98 13.97 40.77
CA GLU A 24 4.66 13.75 41.34
C GLU A 24 4.33 14.80 42.41
N LYS A 25 5.30 15.13 43.28
CA LYS A 25 5.13 16.18 44.28
C LYS A 25 4.99 17.56 43.66
N ASP A 26 5.79 17.87 42.64
CA ASP A 26 5.71 19.13 41.91
C ASP A 26 4.36 19.30 41.20
N LEU A 27 3.90 18.25 40.50
CA LEU A 27 2.59 18.22 39.84
C LEU A 27 1.45 18.31 40.85
N ALA A 28 1.52 17.59 41.98
CA ALA A 28 0.52 17.65 43.04
C ALA A 28 0.42 19.07 43.66
N GLY A 29 1.56 19.75 43.81
CA GLY A 29 1.61 21.16 44.18
C GLY A 29 0.83 22.02 43.20
N HIS A 30 1.09 21.87 41.90
CA HIS A 30 0.38 22.61 40.85
C HIS A 30 -1.13 22.32 40.83
N LEU A 31 -1.53 21.05 40.96
CA LEU A 31 -2.94 20.63 40.96
C LEU A 31 -3.72 21.18 42.16
N SER A 32 -3.05 21.44 43.29
CA SER A 32 -3.67 22.05 44.47
C SER A 32 -4.02 23.53 44.27
N GLU A 33 -3.31 24.22 43.38
CA GLU A 33 -3.46 25.66 43.14
C GLU A 33 -4.20 25.96 41.82
N CYS A 34 -4.21 25.01 40.86
CA CYS A 34 -4.75 25.23 39.51
C CYS A 34 -6.04 24.43 39.26
N PRO A 35 -7.23 25.08 39.29
CA PRO A 35 -8.50 24.40 39.03
C PRO A 35 -8.64 23.91 37.57
N THR A 36 -7.97 24.55 36.61
CA THR A 36 -8.00 24.13 35.20
C THR A 36 -7.33 22.78 35.00
N CYS A 37 -6.11 22.60 35.52
CA CYS A 37 -5.39 21.33 35.41
C CYS A 37 -6.07 20.22 36.21
N GLN A 38 -6.69 20.56 37.35
CA GLN A 38 -7.51 19.61 38.11
C GLN A 38 -8.73 19.13 37.32
N PHE A 39 -9.42 20.04 36.61
CA PHE A 39 -10.56 19.69 35.78
C PHE A 39 -10.17 18.77 34.62
N GLU A 40 -9.04 19.05 33.97
CA GLU A 40 -8.53 18.22 32.88
C GLU A 40 -8.13 16.82 33.35
N LEU A 41 -7.44 16.71 34.49
CA LEU A 41 -7.11 15.42 35.10
C LEU A 41 -8.38 14.60 35.35
N LYS A 42 -9.39 15.22 35.98
CA LYS A 42 -10.67 14.54 36.27
C LYS A 42 -11.39 14.09 35.00
N LYS A 43 -11.33 14.88 33.92
CA LYS A 43 -11.90 14.51 32.63
C LYS A 43 -11.23 13.25 32.05
N MET A 44 -9.90 13.16 32.15
CA MET A 44 -9.14 11.98 31.73
C MET A 44 -9.44 10.76 32.60
N GLU A 45 -9.53 10.93 33.93
CA GLU A 45 -9.91 9.85 34.85
C GLU A 45 -11.29 9.27 34.53
N ASN A 46 -12.30 10.14 34.34
CA ASN A 46 -13.65 9.72 33.99
C ASN A 46 -13.69 8.94 32.66
N LEU A 47 -12.91 9.37 31.66
CA LEU A 47 -12.82 8.68 30.38
C LEU A 47 -12.19 7.29 30.53
N LEU A 48 -11.14 7.16 31.33
CA LEU A 48 -10.52 5.87 31.63
C LEU A 48 -11.44 4.95 32.43
N GLU A 49 -12.25 5.49 33.33
CA GLU A 49 -13.24 4.73 34.10
C GLU A 49 -14.35 4.20 33.19
N ALA A 50 -14.91 5.05 32.32
CA ALA A 50 -15.91 4.62 31.33
C ALA A 50 -15.38 3.50 30.42
N LEU A 51 -14.13 3.60 29.96
CA LEU A 51 -13.49 2.56 29.15
C LEU A 51 -13.27 1.24 29.91
N LYS A 52 -13.05 1.29 31.23
CA LYS A 52 -12.91 0.09 32.07
C LYS A 52 -14.25 -0.61 32.29
N GLU A 53 -15.33 0.15 32.45
CA GLU A 53 -16.67 -0.41 32.60
C GLU A 53 -17.11 -1.19 31.36
N GLU A 54 -16.76 -0.72 30.16
CA GLU A 54 -17.06 -1.43 28.91
C GLU A 54 -16.19 -2.69 28.67
N GLN A 55 -14.98 -2.73 29.24
CA GLN A 55 -14.01 -3.81 28.96
C GLN A 55 -14.12 -5.03 29.87
N ASN A 56 -15.03 -5.06 30.83
CA ASN A 56 -15.19 -6.21 31.72
C ASN A 56 -16.04 -7.33 31.08
N VAL A 57 -15.64 -7.77 29.89
CA VAL A 57 -16.11 -9.03 29.32
C VAL A 57 -15.23 -10.12 29.92
N GLU A 58 -15.70 -10.75 30.99
CA GLU A 58 -15.07 -11.97 31.51
C GLU A 58 -15.13 -13.06 30.44
N LEU A 59 -14.02 -13.21 29.71
CA LEU A 59 -13.87 -14.27 28.72
C LEU A 59 -13.87 -15.61 29.46
N SER A 60 -14.75 -16.52 29.01
CA SER A 60 -14.87 -17.85 29.62
C SER A 60 -13.51 -18.57 29.67
N PRO A 61 -13.25 -19.39 30.71
CA PRO A 61 -12.01 -20.19 30.79
C PRO A 61 -11.77 -21.08 29.55
N THR A 62 -12.84 -21.50 28.87
CA THR A 62 -12.80 -22.28 27.63
C THR A 62 -12.28 -21.46 26.44
N PHE A 63 -12.52 -20.15 26.39
CA PHE A 63 -11.93 -19.26 25.39
C PHE A 63 -10.40 -19.32 25.44
N TRP A 64 -9.81 -19.17 26.63
CA TRP A 64 -8.36 -19.23 26.82
C TRP A 64 -7.75 -20.59 26.47
N SER A 65 -8.49 -21.67 26.71
CA SER A 65 -8.02 -23.02 26.36
C SER A 65 -7.94 -23.26 24.84
N SER A 66 -8.81 -22.61 24.05
CA SER A 66 -8.87 -22.78 22.60
C SER A 66 -8.11 -21.72 21.82
N PHE A 67 -7.80 -20.57 22.43
CA PHE A 67 -7.10 -19.46 21.80
C PHE A 67 -5.74 -19.85 21.17
N PRO A 68 -4.83 -20.59 21.86
CA PRO A 68 -3.54 -20.97 21.25
C PRO A 68 -3.69 -21.86 20.02
N ALA A 69 -4.71 -22.73 20.00
CA ALA A 69 -4.99 -23.60 18.87
C ALA A 69 -5.49 -22.78 17.66
N GLN A 70 -6.41 -21.84 17.90
CA GLN A 70 -6.93 -20.93 16.86
C GLN A 70 -5.83 -20.05 16.27
N VAL A 71 -4.92 -19.52 17.09
CA VAL A 71 -3.77 -18.73 16.63
C VAL A 71 -2.84 -19.57 15.74
N ARG A 72 -2.51 -20.79 16.17
CA ARG A 72 -1.67 -21.71 15.39
C ARG A 72 -2.29 -22.04 14.04
N GLU A 73 -3.58 -22.33 14.01
CA GLU A 73 -4.33 -22.63 12.78
C GLU A 73 -4.32 -21.44 11.79
N ARG A 74 -4.51 -20.20 12.29
CA ARG A 74 -4.39 -19.00 11.45
C ARG A 74 -2.99 -18.82 10.87
N ILE A 75 -1.94 -19.02 11.66
CA ILE A 75 -0.55 -18.93 11.18
C ILE A 75 -0.27 -20.00 10.11
N GLU A 76 -0.71 -21.24 10.33
CA GLU A 76 -0.49 -22.33 9.37
C GLU A 76 -1.28 -22.16 8.07
N SER A 77 -2.53 -21.69 8.15
CA SER A 77 -3.37 -21.44 6.97
C SER A 77 -2.82 -20.29 6.10
N GLN A 78 -2.26 -19.24 6.70
CA GLN A 78 -1.57 -18.18 5.96
C GLN A 78 -0.31 -18.70 5.23
N LYS A 79 0.50 -19.55 5.87
CA LYS A 79 1.67 -20.19 5.23
C LYS A 79 1.28 -21.08 4.05
N LYS A 80 0.14 -21.77 4.13
CA LYS A 80 -0.38 -22.61 3.05
C LYS A 80 -0.88 -21.79 1.86
N ARG A 81 -1.56 -20.65 2.09
CA ARG A 81 -2.02 -19.74 1.02
C ARG A 81 -0.87 -19.11 0.25
N ALA A 82 0.23 -18.74 0.92
CA ALA A 82 1.42 -18.18 0.26
C ALA A 82 2.14 -19.17 -0.67
N LYS A 83 1.96 -20.49 -0.49
CA LYS A 83 2.65 -21.53 -1.27
C LYS A 83 1.95 -21.87 -2.61
N GLY A 84 0.73 -21.37 -2.82
CA GLY A 84 -0.09 -21.65 -4.01
C GLY A 84 -0.03 -20.58 -5.11
N PHE A 85 0.53 -19.40 -4.83
CA PHE A 85 0.63 -18.32 -5.82
C PHE A 85 1.88 -18.52 -6.69
N LYS A 86 1.82 -19.48 -7.63
CA LYS A 86 2.76 -19.48 -8.76
C LYS A 86 2.20 -18.49 -9.78
N PRO A 87 2.81 -17.30 -10.00
CA PRO A 87 2.34 -16.40 -11.04
C PRO A 87 2.59 -17.07 -12.39
N SER A 88 1.52 -17.60 -13.01
CA SER A 88 1.55 -18.18 -14.36
C SER A 88 2.02 -17.17 -15.42
N TRP A 89 2.09 -15.88 -15.07
CA TRP A 89 2.54 -14.82 -15.95
C TRP A 89 4.06 -14.83 -16.23
N VAL A 90 4.85 -15.55 -15.42
CA VAL A 90 6.33 -15.61 -15.60
C VAL A 90 6.76 -16.71 -16.59
N LEU A 91 5.91 -17.72 -16.85
CA LEU A 91 6.26 -18.82 -17.78
C LEU A 91 6.00 -18.49 -19.26
N VAL A 92 5.07 -17.58 -19.54
CA VAL A 92 4.75 -17.13 -20.90
C VAL A 92 5.92 -16.38 -21.59
N PRO A 93 6.63 -15.42 -20.95
CA PRO A 93 7.69 -14.66 -21.61
C PRO A 93 8.97 -15.48 -21.88
N MET A 94 9.20 -16.57 -21.14
CA MET A 94 10.40 -17.39 -21.33
C MET A 94 10.26 -18.32 -22.56
N ALA A 95 9.06 -18.84 -22.82
CA ALA A 95 8.79 -19.65 -24.00
C ALA A 95 8.82 -18.82 -25.30
N THR A 96 8.32 -17.57 -25.25
CA THR A 96 8.36 -16.66 -26.41
C THR A 96 9.78 -16.24 -26.75
N ALA A 97 10.62 -15.90 -25.76
CA ALA A 97 12.02 -15.58 -25.98
C ALA A 97 12.81 -16.75 -26.62
N ALA A 98 12.58 -17.99 -26.16
CA ALA A 98 13.21 -19.18 -26.74
C ALA A 98 12.76 -19.43 -28.19
N ALA A 99 11.47 -19.27 -28.50
CA ALA A 99 10.95 -19.42 -29.85
C ALA A 99 11.50 -18.36 -30.83
N ILE A 100 11.59 -17.09 -30.39
CA ILE A 100 12.17 -16.01 -31.19
C ILE A 100 13.66 -16.27 -31.43
N PHE A 101 14.41 -16.67 -30.41
CA PHE A 101 15.83 -17.00 -30.56
C PHE A 101 16.05 -18.18 -31.53
N MET A 102 15.21 -19.22 -31.42
CA MET A 102 15.27 -20.38 -32.32
C MET A 102 14.91 -20.00 -33.76
N ALA A 103 13.89 -19.16 -33.96
CA ALA A 103 13.54 -18.64 -35.29
C ALA A 103 14.69 -17.82 -35.89
N VAL A 104 15.28 -16.87 -35.14
CA VAL A 104 16.41 -16.05 -35.61
C VAL A 104 17.64 -16.91 -35.94
N SER A 105 17.91 -17.95 -35.14
CA SER A 105 19.03 -18.86 -35.35
C SER A 105 18.87 -19.69 -36.63
N LEU A 106 17.65 -20.18 -36.90
CA LEU A 106 17.33 -20.91 -38.13
C LEU A 106 17.35 -20.00 -39.37
N PHE A 107 16.93 -18.73 -39.24
CA PHE A 107 16.94 -17.76 -40.34
C PHE A 107 18.34 -17.24 -40.70
N LYS A 108 19.33 -17.30 -39.79
CA LYS A 108 20.72 -16.89 -40.12
C LYS A 108 21.44 -17.80 -41.10
N VAL A 109 20.92 -19.01 -41.37
CA VAL A 109 21.54 -19.98 -42.29
C VAL A 109 21.28 -19.66 -43.77
N ASP A 110 20.33 -18.77 -44.11
CA ASP A 110 19.94 -18.54 -45.51
C ASP A 110 20.13 -17.09 -46.02
N GLN A 111 20.78 -16.22 -45.24
CA GLN A 111 21.10 -14.85 -45.69
C GLN A 111 22.13 -14.83 -46.84
N GLN A 112 23.05 -15.80 -46.89
CA GLN A 112 24.06 -15.88 -47.95
C GLN A 112 23.49 -16.32 -49.31
N ASN A 113 22.37 -17.06 -49.33
CA ASN A 113 21.69 -17.45 -50.57
C ASN A 113 20.65 -16.41 -51.03
N LEU A 114 20.04 -15.66 -50.10
CA LEU A 114 19.08 -14.60 -50.42
C LEU A 114 19.74 -13.40 -51.12
N ALA A 115 20.95 -13.02 -50.72
CA ALA A 115 21.72 -11.96 -51.39
C ALA A 115 22.05 -12.29 -52.86
N LYS A 116 22.19 -13.58 -53.19
CA LYS A 116 22.50 -14.05 -54.55
C LYS A 116 21.29 -14.07 -55.49
N ARG A 117 20.05 -13.92 -54.97
CA ARG A 117 18.81 -13.89 -55.75
C ARG A 117 18.22 -12.49 -55.96
N MET A 118 18.81 -11.45 -55.35
CA MET A 118 18.30 -10.06 -55.40
C MET A 118 19.04 -9.13 -56.38
N SER A 119 19.73 -9.66 -57.39
CA SER A 119 20.17 -8.86 -58.54
C SER A 119 19.23 -9.07 -59.73
N GLY A 120 18.02 -8.51 -59.63
CA GLY A 120 17.15 -8.26 -60.78
C GLY A 120 17.53 -6.92 -61.42
N PRO A 121 17.40 -6.76 -62.76
CA PRO A 121 17.81 -5.54 -63.43
C PRO A 121 16.85 -4.40 -63.10
N GLU A 122 17.45 -3.28 -62.72
CA GLU A 122 16.85 -1.94 -62.56
C GLU A 122 15.82 -1.78 -61.41
N GLY A 123 16.36 -1.48 -60.23
CA GLY A 123 15.83 -0.41 -59.38
C GLY A 123 14.53 -0.65 -58.61
N THR A 124 14.04 -1.88 -58.48
CA THR A 124 12.84 -2.17 -57.68
C THR A 124 13.17 -3.02 -56.46
N ILE A 125 13.15 -2.41 -55.27
CA ILE A 125 13.18 -3.13 -54.00
C ILE A 125 11.73 -3.52 -53.67
N VAL A 126 11.40 -4.80 -53.83
CA VAL A 126 10.15 -5.39 -53.31
C VAL A 126 10.43 -5.82 -51.86
N TRP A 127 9.96 -5.01 -50.90
CA TRP A 127 9.92 -5.39 -49.49
C TRP A 127 8.76 -6.38 -49.27
N LEU A 128 9.07 -7.63 -48.95
CA LEU A 128 8.08 -8.63 -48.52
C LEU A 128 7.68 -8.35 -47.07
N GLY A 129 6.42 -7.96 -46.85
CA GLY A 129 5.72 -8.12 -45.58
C GLY A 129 5.10 -6.86 -44.99
N GLY A 130 3.98 -6.41 -45.57
CA GLY A 130 2.96 -5.60 -44.89
C GLY A 130 3.27 -4.12 -44.71
N ALA A 131 2.90 -3.31 -45.69
CA ALA A 131 2.68 -1.88 -45.48
C ALA A 131 1.46 -1.70 -44.57
N THR A 132 1.67 -1.53 -43.28
CA THR A 132 0.75 -0.77 -42.42
C THR A 132 1.43 0.57 -42.16
N ASN A 133 0.72 1.66 -42.44
CA ASN A 133 1.27 3.00 -42.28
C ASN A 133 1.80 3.17 -40.85
N LEU A 134 3.01 3.71 -40.69
CA LEU A 134 3.61 3.97 -39.38
C LEU A 134 2.71 4.86 -38.50
N SER A 135 1.93 5.75 -39.14
CA SER A 135 0.92 6.58 -38.49
C SER A 135 -0.32 5.81 -38.02
N GLU A 136 -0.65 4.72 -38.69
CA GLU A 136 -1.81 3.86 -38.37
C GLU A 136 -1.49 2.96 -37.17
N PHE A 137 -0.26 2.43 -37.12
CA PHE A 137 0.25 1.75 -35.92
C PHE A 137 0.38 2.70 -34.72
N ALA A 138 0.83 3.95 -34.95
CA ALA A 138 0.92 4.94 -33.88
C ALA A 138 -0.47 5.28 -33.31
N ALA A 139 -1.49 5.41 -34.18
CA ALA A 139 -2.87 5.62 -33.76
C ALA A 139 -3.43 4.43 -32.98
N GLU A 140 -3.17 3.20 -33.43
CA GLU A 140 -3.60 1.97 -32.74
C GLU A 140 -2.91 1.79 -31.38
N ALA A 141 -1.63 2.17 -31.27
CA ALA A 141 -0.91 2.16 -30.00
C ALA A 141 -1.43 3.24 -29.04
N GLU A 142 -1.76 4.44 -29.54
CA GLU A 142 -2.31 5.52 -28.73
C GLU A 142 -3.72 5.19 -28.22
N GLU A 143 -4.54 4.56 -29.07
CA GLU A 143 -5.87 4.06 -28.69
C GLU A 143 -5.78 2.92 -27.67
N ALA A 144 -4.87 1.97 -27.85
CA ALA A 144 -4.64 0.90 -26.88
C ALA A 144 -4.13 1.42 -25.52
N VAL A 145 -3.30 2.48 -25.50
CA VAL A 145 -2.86 3.13 -24.26
C VAL A 145 -4.02 3.83 -23.57
N LYS A 146 -4.89 4.49 -24.33
CA LYS A 146 -6.08 5.16 -23.80
C LYS A 146 -7.08 4.17 -23.21
N ASP A 147 -7.31 3.04 -23.86
CA ASP A 147 -8.15 1.96 -23.34
C ASP A 147 -7.57 1.36 -22.05
N LEU A 148 -6.25 1.24 -21.97
CA LEU A 148 -5.57 0.74 -20.76
C LEU A 148 -5.68 1.73 -19.60
N ASP A 149 -5.52 3.03 -19.86
CA ASP A 149 -5.68 4.10 -18.86
C ASP A 149 -7.11 4.12 -18.30
N GLN A 150 -8.10 4.00 -19.19
CA GLN A 150 -9.50 3.97 -18.80
C GLN A 150 -9.89 2.69 -18.03
N ALA A 151 -9.28 1.56 -18.37
CA ALA A 151 -9.46 0.31 -17.64
C ALA A 151 -8.83 0.34 -16.24
N VAL A 152 -7.60 0.88 -16.13
CA VAL A 152 -6.91 1.08 -14.86
C VAL A 152 -7.66 2.05 -13.98
N GLU A 153 -8.10 3.19 -14.52
CA GLU A 153 -8.87 4.20 -13.79
C GLU A 153 -10.19 3.61 -13.26
N LYS A 154 -10.90 2.83 -14.08
CA LYS A 154 -12.12 2.13 -13.65
C LYS A 154 -11.87 1.11 -12.54
N GLU A 155 -10.78 0.35 -12.61
CA GLU A 155 -10.43 -0.65 -11.59
C GLU A 155 -9.94 0.01 -10.28
N TYR A 156 -9.25 1.16 -10.38
CA TYR A 156 -8.73 1.90 -9.22
C TYR A 156 -9.83 2.64 -8.45
N TRP A 157 -10.78 3.28 -9.15
CA TRP A 157 -11.86 4.03 -8.49
C TRP A 157 -13.09 3.19 -8.13
N GLN A 158 -13.22 1.96 -8.65
CA GLN A 158 -14.30 1.04 -8.25
C GLN A 158 -13.98 0.20 -7.02
N ASN A 159 -12.74 0.22 -6.50
CA ASN A 159 -12.47 -0.34 -5.18
C ASN A 159 -13.03 0.62 -4.12
N GLU A 160 -14.22 0.30 -3.61
CA GLU A 160 -14.87 0.91 -2.44
C GLU A 160 -13.90 1.11 -1.25
N ASP A 161 -12.83 0.32 -1.18
CA ASP A 161 -11.80 0.44 -0.16
C ASP A 161 -11.10 1.80 -0.14
N LEU A 162 -10.85 2.46 -1.28
CA LEU A 162 -10.05 3.71 -1.24
C LEU A 162 -10.85 4.89 -0.70
N SER A 163 -12.14 4.99 -1.06
CA SER A 163 -13.02 6.03 -0.52
C SER A 163 -13.36 5.79 0.95
N ILE A 164 -13.48 4.53 1.39
CA ILE A 164 -13.64 4.17 2.80
C ILE A 164 -12.38 4.54 3.59
N LEU A 165 -11.19 4.19 3.09
CA LEU A 165 -9.92 4.52 3.72
C LEU A 165 -9.69 6.03 3.81
N LEU A 166 -10.12 6.79 2.80
CA LEU A 166 -10.04 8.25 2.83
C LEU A 166 -11.07 8.90 3.76
N ALA A 167 -12.26 8.29 3.91
CA ALA A 167 -13.30 8.77 4.83
C ALA A 167 -12.99 8.49 6.31
N GLU A 168 -12.12 7.50 6.59
CA GLU A 168 -11.68 7.15 7.95
C GLU A 168 -10.48 7.99 8.41
N LEU A 169 -9.82 8.70 7.50
CA LEU A 169 -8.72 9.61 7.84
C LEU A 169 -9.24 10.91 8.44
N SER A 170 -8.58 11.36 9.51
CA SER A 170 -8.84 12.68 10.09
C SER A 170 -8.30 13.81 9.20
N ASP A 171 -8.84 15.03 9.38
CA ASP A 171 -8.42 16.22 8.61
C ASP A 171 -6.91 16.50 8.71
N GLU A 172 -6.28 16.20 9.86
CA GLU A 172 -4.84 16.33 10.05
C GLU A 172 -4.04 15.32 9.20
N GLU A 173 -4.50 14.08 9.12
CA GLU A 173 -3.84 13.03 8.35
C GLU A 173 -3.98 13.27 6.84
N PHE A 174 -5.14 13.76 6.42
CA PHE A 174 -5.38 14.15 5.03
C PHE A 174 -4.44 15.28 4.58
N ASN A 175 -4.30 16.33 5.40
CA ASN A 175 -3.39 17.45 5.12
C ASN A 175 -1.91 17.00 5.06
N SER A 176 -1.51 16.05 5.92
CA SER A 176 -0.15 15.47 5.87
C SER A 176 0.09 14.66 4.58
N LEU A 177 -0.92 13.92 4.12
CA LEU A 177 -0.86 13.17 2.87
C LEU A 177 -0.77 14.10 1.66
N GLU A 178 -1.56 15.17 1.64
CA GLU A 178 -1.54 16.17 0.58
C GLU A 178 -0.16 16.83 0.45
N GLU A 179 0.47 17.17 1.57
CA GLU A 179 1.81 17.76 1.58
C GLU A 179 2.87 16.77 1.03
N LYS A 180 2.77 15.49 1.39
CA LYS A 180 3.68 14.44 0.89
C LYS A 180 3.51 14.20 -0.61
N VAL A 181 2.27 14.21 -1.12
CA VAL A 181 1.99 14.06 -2.55
C VAL A 181 2.52 15.26 -3.34
N LYS A 182 2.33 16.49 -2.85
CA LYS A 182 2.88 17.71 -3.50
C LYS A 182 4.41 17.70 -3.57
N ASN A 183 5.07 17.04 -2.61
CA ASN A 183 6.52 16.91 -2.57
C ASN A 183 7.07 15.78 -3.46
N LEU A 184 6.21 14.91 -3.98
CA LEU A 184 6.58 13.93 -5.00
C LEU A 184 6.52 14.61 -6.37
N LYS A 185 7.69 14.97 -6.91
CA LYS A 185 7.81 15.39 -8.31
C LYS A 185 7.67 14.16 -9.22
N PHE A 186 6.60 14.12 -10.01
CA PHE A 186 6.50 13.28 -11.19
C PHE A 186 7.26 13.91 -12.36
#